data_AF-A0A0S3U7A6-F1
#
_entry.id   AF-A0A0S3U7A6-F1
#
_cell.length_a   1.000
_cell.length_b   1.000
_cell.length_c   1.000
_cell.angle_alpha   90.00
_cell.angle_beta   90.00
_cell.angle_gamma   90.00
#
_symmetry.space_group_name_H-M   'P 1'
#
loop_
_entity.id
_entity.type
_entity.pdbx_description
1 polymer ?
#
loop_
_entity_poly.entity_id
_entity_poly.type
_entity_poly.pdbx_seq_one_letter_code
_entity_poly.pdbx_strand_id
1 'polypeptide(L)'
;MTARVFLDTNLWIYFFTKKPYDKALAVAEVIAAHSDDSSLLVSTQVLGEIYHVLTRKTFYSKQQCQAIIQDLDRAFSPIVPIDTATVSKALEINDRYSFSY
;
A
#
# COMPACT_ATOMS: atom_id res chain seq x y z
N MET A 1 -10.83 16.81 12.79
CA MET A 1 -9.56 16.19 12.36
C MET A 1 -9.91 14.81 11.85
N THR A 2 -9.71 14.55 10.56
CA THR A 2 -9.79 13.19 10.02
C THR A 2 -8.51 12.44 10.39
N ALA A 3 -8.66 11.18 10.79
CA ALA A 3 -7.52 10.34 11.15
C ALA A 3 -6.75 9.99 9.87
N ARG A 4 -5.41 10.02 9.93
CA ARG A 4 -4.58 9.52 8.82
C ARG A 4 -4.67 8.00 8.77
N VAL A 5 -4.88 7.47 7.58
CA VAL A 5 -5.05 6.03 7.35
C VAL A 5 -3.90 5.53 6.49
N PHE A 6 -3.29 4.42 6.91
CA PHE A 6 -2.24 3.75 6.15
C PHE A 6 -2.77 2.40 5.65
N LEU A 7 -2.61 2.11 4.35
CA LEU A 7 -3.00 0.83 3.77
C LEU A 7 -1.77 -0.04 3.55
N ASP A 8 -1.78 -1.21 4.18
CA ASP A 8 -0.84 -2.28 3.90
C ASP A 8 -0.98 -2.80 2.45
N THR A 9 0.10 -3.36 1.93
CA THR A 9 0.20 -3.96 0.59
C THR A 9 -0.94 -4.95 0.32
N ASN A 10 -1.32 -5.79 1.29
CA ASN A 10 -2.35 -6.82 1.07
C ASN A 10 -3.69 -6.22 0.64
N LEU A 11 -4.05 -5.05 1.16
CA LEU A 11 -5.30 -4.37 0.79
C LEU A 11 -5.24 -3.86 -0.65
N TRP A 12 -4.11 -3.31 -1.08
CA TRP A 12 -3.87 -2.93 -2.47
C TRP A 12 -3.97 -4.12 -3.42
N ILE A 13 -3.45 -5.29 -3.01
CA ILE A 13 -3.56 -6.51 -3.83
C ILE A 13 -5.03 -6.92 -4.00
N TYR A 14 -5.86 -6.86 -2.96
CA TYR A 14 -7.30 -7.10 -3.11
C TYR A 14 -7.94 -6.08 -4.05
N PHE A 15 -7.60 -4.81 -3.90
CA PHE A 15 -8.11 -3.73 -4.74
C PHE A 15 -7.78 -3.93 -6.22
N PHE A 16 -6.55 -4.27 -6.57
CA PHE A 16 -6.16 -4.47 -7.97
C PHE A 16 -6.69 -5.79 -8.53
N THR A 17 -6.49 -6.89 -7.82
CA THR A 17 -6.85 -8.22 -8.33
C THR A 17 -8.35 -8.51 -8.32
N LYS A 18 -9.13 -7.68 -7.60
CA LYS A 18 -10.58 -7.86 -7.36
C LYS A 18 -10.91 -9.22 -6.73
N LYS A 19 -9.97 -9.78 -5.95
CA LYS A 19 -10.06 -11.12 -5.36
C LYS A 19 -9.56 -11.15 -3.90
N PRO A 20 -10.35 -11.67 -2.95
CA PRO A 20 -11.77 -11.98 -3.08
C PRO A 20 -12.60 -10.68 -3.23
N TYR A 21 -13.76 -10.78 -3.87
CA TYR A 21 -14.53 -9.61 -4.32
C TYR A 21 -15.06 -8.75 -3.16
N ASP A 22 -15.52 -9.37 -2.09
CA ASP A 22 -15.96 -8.73 -0.85
C ASP A 22 -14.88 -7.83 -0.24
N LYS A 23 -13.64 -8.35 -0.13
CA LYS A 23 -12.51 -7.57 0.38
C LYS A 23 -12.12 -6.45 -0.57
N ALA A 24 -12.17 -6.70 -1.89
CA ALA A 24 -11.87 -5.68 -2.87
C ALA A 24 -12.87 -4.51 -2.82
N LEU A 25 -14.15 -4.80 -2.58
CA LEU A 25 -15.20 -3.80 -2.42
C LEU A 25 -14.99 -2.98 -1.14
N ALA A 26 -14.76 -3.65 0.00
CA ALA A 26 -14.49 -2.97 1.27
C ALA A 26 -13.26 -2.05 1.19
N VAL A 27 -12.19 -2.50 0.53
CA VAL A 27 -10.99 -1.66 0.32
C VAL A 27 -11.30 -0.46 -0.59
N ALA A 28 -12.11 -0.64 -1.65
CA ALA A 28 -12.50 0.46 -2.52
C ALA A 28 -13.31 1.53 -1.77
N GLU A 29 -14.21 1.13 -0.87
CA GLU A 29 -14.96 2.04 0.00
C GLU A 29 -14.03 2.81 0.95
N VAL A 30 -13.03 2.15 1.55
CA VAL A 30 -12.03 2.81 2.39
C VAL A 30 -11.22 3.84 1.59
N ILE A 31 -10.77 3.49 0.38
CA ILE A 31 -10.02 4.41 -0.48
C ILE A 31 -10.88 5.63 -0.86
N ALA A 32 -12.13 5.41 -1.27
CA ALA A 32 -13.05 6.48 -1.64
C ALA A 32 -13.39 7.40 -0.46
N ALA A 33 -13.49 6.87 0.76
CA ALA A 33 -13.78 7.66 1.95
C ALA A 33 -12.61 8.57 2.39
N HIS A 34 -11.38 8.28 1.95
CA HIS A 34 -10.15 8.99 2.37
C HIS A 34 -9.40 9.64 1.20
N SER A 35 -9.95 9.60 -0.01
CA SER A 35 -9.33 10.21 -1.20
C SER A 35 -9.45 11.73 -1.22
N ASP A 36 -10.54 12.27 -0.67
CA ASP A 36 -10.88 13.69 -0.82
C ASP A 36 -10.10 14.61 0.13
N ASP A 37 -9.58 14.08 1.23
CA ASP A 37 -8.90 14.85 2.27
C ASP A 37 -7.40 14.54 2.39
N SER A 38 -6.87 13.76 1.43
CA SER A 38 -5.47 13.30 1.42
C SER A 38 -5.03 12.64 2.74
N SER A 39 -5.97 12.06 3.48
CA SER A 39 -5.67 11.36 4.74
C SER A 39 -5.09 9.97 4.51
N LEU A 40 -5.19 9.44 3.28
CA LEU A 40 -4.61 8.17 2.88
C LEU A 40 -3.10 8.28 2.65
N LEU A 41 -2.33 7.51 3.42
CA LEU A 41 -0.88 7.44 3.34
C LEU A 41 -0.44 6.17 2.61
N VAL A 42 0.52 6.34 1.70
CA VAL A 42 1.21 5.26 0.99
C VAL A 42 2.72 5.46 1.13
N SER A 43 3.47 4.39 1.37
CA SER A 43 4.93 4.46 1.48
C SER A 43 5.65 3.90 0.26
N THR A 44 6.93 4.26 0.11
CA THR A 44 7.79 3.70 -0.95
C THR A 44 7.92 2.18 -0.87
N GLN A 45 7.92 1.62 0.35
CA GLN A 45 7.93 0.17 0.56
C GLN A 45 6.66 -0.49 0.00
N VAL A 46 5.48 0.07 0.28
CA VAL A 46 4.21 -0.45 -0.23
C VAL A 46 4.19 -0.46 -1.76
N LEU A 47 4.66 0.60 -2.42
CA LEU A 47 4.77 0.63 -3.89
C LEU A 47 5.66 -0.50 -4.43
N GLY A 48 6.80 -0.73 -3.79
CA GLY A 48 7.73 -1.81 -4.16
C GLY A 48 7.11 -3.20 -3.99
N GLU A 49 6.42 -3.43 -2.87
CA GLU A 49 5.76 -4.71 -2.60
C GLU A 49 4.59 -4.97 -3.55
N ILE A 50 3.78 -3.95 -3.87
CA ILE A 50 2.70 -4.06 -4.88
C ILE A 50 3.28 -4.51 -6.21
N TYR A 51 4.34 -3.84 -6.71
CA TYR A 51 4.99 -4.21 -7.96
C TYR A 51 5.47 -5.67 -7.93
N HIS A 52 6.16 -6.06 -6.85
CA HIS A 52 6.68 -7.41 -6.68
C HIS A 52 5.57 -8.47 -6.70
N VAL A 53 4.49 -8.26 -5.94
CA VAL A 53 3.41 -9.23 -5.81
C VAL A 53 2.59 -9.34 -7.10
N LEU A 54 2.24 -8.21 -7.73
CA LEU A 54 1.44 -8.20 -8.97
C LEU A 54 2.19 -8.83 -10.15
N THR A 55 3.50 -8.57 -10.27
CA THR A 55 4.32 -9.18 -11.32
C THR A 55 4.54 -10.68 -11.08
N ARG A 56 4.85 -11.09 -9.85
CA ARG A 56 5.14 -12.50 -9.52
C ARG A 56 3.92 -13.41 -9.68
N LYS A 57 2.73 -12.93 -9.30
CA LYS A 57 1.49 -13.71 -9.43
C LYS A 57 0.88 -13.68 -10.83
N THR A 58 1.59 -13.13 -11.82
CA THR A 58 1.19 -13.04 -13.23
C THR A 58 -0.20 -12.44 -13.44
N PHE A 59 -0.64 -11.56 -12.52
CA PHE A 59 -1.93 -10.87 -12.64
C PHE A 59 -1.88 -9.79 -13.71
N TYR A 60 -0.70 -9.19 -13.89
CA TYR A 60 -0.46 -8.09 -14.80
C TYR A 60 0.91 -8.23 -15.46
N SER A 61 1.06 -7.66 -16.65
CA SER A 61 2.37 -7.50 -17.27
C SER A 61 3.24 -6.51 -16.48
N LYS A 62 4.56 -6.56 -16.66
CA LYS A 62 5.48 -5.59 -16.03
C LYS A 62 5.13 -4.14 -16.38
N GLN A 63 4.69 -3.90 -17.61
CA GLN A 63 4.28 -2.57 -18.09
C GLN A 63 3.01 -2.10 -17.37
N GLN A 64 2.02 -2.98 -17.22
CA GLN A 64 0.80 -2.67 -16.44
C GLN A 64 1.13 -2.39 -14.97
N CYS A 65 2.04 -3.17 -14.36
CA CYS A 65 2.49 -2.91 -12.99
C CYS A 65 3.20 -1.56 -12.87
N GLN A 66 4.05 -1.18 -13.83
CA GLN A 66 4.68 0.14 -13.84
C GLN A 66 3.66 1.28 -13.93
N ALA A 67 2.65 1.14 -14.80
CA ALA A 67 1.57 2.12 -14.90
C ALA A 67 0.81 2.25 -13.56
N ILE A 68 0.48 1.13 -12.92
CA ILE A 68 -0.15 1.11 -11.59
C ILE A 68 0.67 1.89 -10.56
N ILE A 69 1.98 1.67 -10.47
CA ILE A 69 2.83 2.38 -9.51
C ILE A 69 2.88 3.88 -9.81
N GLN A 70 2.96 4.26 -11.08
CA GLN A 70 2.95 5.68 -11.47
C GLN A 70 1.61 6.35 -11.16
N ASP A 71 0.49 5.64 -11.34
CA ASP A 71 -0.83 6.16 -11.01
C ASP A 71 -0.99 6.34 -9.49
N LEU A 72 -0.47 5.41 -8.68
CA LEU A 72 -0.44 5.55 -7.22
C LEU A 72 0.43 6.73 -6.77
N ASP A 73 1.63 6.88 -7.33
CA ASP A 73 2.53 8.00 -7.01
C ASP A 73 1.90 9.37 -7.31
N ARG A 74 1.14 9.48 -8.42
CA ARG A 74 0.41 10.70 -8.77
C ARG A 74 -0.81 10.92 -7.89
N ALA A 75 -1.55 9.85 -7.57
CA ALA A 75 -2.78 9.94 -6.79
C ALA A 75 -2.53 10.23 -5.30
N PHE A 76 -1.42 9.72 -4.75
CA PHE A 76 -1.08 9.82 -3.34
C PHE A 76 0.20 10.63 -3.16
N SER A 77 0.04 11.94 -2.93
CA SER A 77 1.16 12.85 -2.68
C SER A 77 1.02 13.55 -1.33
N PRO A 78 2.02 13.49 -0.43
CA PRO A 78 3.33 12.86 -0.63
C PRO A 78 3.32 11.34 -0.38
N ILE A 79 4.12 10.61 -1.16
CA ILE A 79 4.53 9.24 -0.82
C ILE A 79 5.51 9.30 0.36
N VAL A 80 5.26 8.51 1.40
CA VAL A 80 6.07 8.48 2.63
C VAL A 80 7.34 7.65 2.39
N PRO A 81 8.55 8.22 2.46
CA PRO A 81 9.78 7.45 2.34
C PRO A 81 10.01 6.60 3.59
N ILE A 82 10.58 5.41 3.41
CA ILE A 82 11.12 4.60 4.51
C ILE A 82 12.60 4.95 4.68
N ASP A 83 12.95 5.47 5.86
CA ASP A 83 14.29 5.86 6.24
C ASP A 83 14.88 4.94 7.32
N THR A 84 16.15 5.16 7.67
CA THR A 84 16.85 4.36 8.68
C THR A 84 16.21 4.45 10.07
N ALA A 85 15.58 5.58 10.41
CA ALA A 85 14.86 5.73 11.66
C ALA A 85 13.62 4.84 11.70
N THR A 86 12.87 4.77 10.61
CA THR A 86 11.71 3.89 10.45
C THR A 86 12.11 2.42 10.57
N VAL A 87 13.20 2.03 9.89
CA VAL A 87 13.76 0.67 9.98
C VAL A 87 14.16 0.33 11.41
N SER A 88 14.90 1.22 12.08
CA SER A 88 15.33 1.01 13.47
C SER A 88 14.13 0.82 14.39
N LYS A 89 13.08 1.62 14.20
CA LYS A 89 11.86 1.50 14.99
C LYS A 89 11.10 0.19 14.73
N ALA A 90 11.07 -0.26 13.48
CA ALA A 90 10.44 -1.52 13.12
C ALA A 90 11.18 -2.71 13.76
N LEU A 91 12.51 -2.67 13.84
CA LEU A 91 13.31 -3.68 14.54
C LEU A 91 13.03 -3.71 16.05
N GLU A 92 12.90 -2.55 16.70
CA GLU A 92 12.48 -2.49 18.12
C GLU A 92 11.09 -3.10 18.34
N ILE A 93 10.17 -2.86 17.41
CA ILE A 93 8.80 -3.41 17.46
C ILE A 93 8.83 -4.93 17.25
N ASN A 94 9.65 -5.42 16.33
CA ASN A 94 9.87 -6.85 16.10
C ASN A 94 10.43 -7.53 17.37
N ASP A 95 11.47 -6.95 17.98
CA ASP A 95 12.06 -7.51 19.21
C ASP A 95 11.04 -7.55 20.37
N ARG A 96 10.28 -6.46 20.55
CA ARG A 96 9.35 -6.32 21.67
C ARG A 96 8.05 -7.12 21.52
N TYR A 97 7.53 -7.23 20.31
CA TYR A 97 6.18 -7.78 20.08
C TYR A 97 6.16 -8.96 19.10
N SER A 98 7.31 -9.38 18.59
CA SER A 98 7.46 -10.48 17.62
C SER A 98 6.66 -10.29 16.33
N PHE A 99 6.34 -9.04 15.96
CA PHE A 99 5.78 -8.74 14.65
C PHE A 99 6.82 -8.95 13.57
N SER A 100 6.42 -9.48 12.41
CA SER A 100 7.33 -9.72 11.29
C SER A 100 7.93 -8.41 10.76
N TYR A 101 9.21 -8.46 10.40
CA TYR A 101 9.96 -7.43 9.70
C TYR A 101 10.85 -8.08 8.64
#